data_AF-A0A5A5RRZ0-F1
#
_entry.id   AF-A0A5A5RRZ0-F1
#
_cell.length_a   1.000
_cell.length_b   1.000
_cell.length_c   1.000
_cell.angle_alpha   90.00
_cell.angle_beta   90.00
_cell.angle_gamma   90.00
#
_symmetry.space_group_name_H-M   'P 1'
#
loop_
_entity.id
_entity.type
_entity.pdbx_description
1 polymer ?
#
loop_
_entity_poly.entity_id
_entity_poly.type
_entity_poly.pdbx_seq_one_letter_code
_entity_poly.pdbx_strand_id
1 'polypeptide(L)'
;MGWVLGDHSAETFRPLWELVKTWGCYFYVTDGWSVYPCFIADEDHIISKTYMTRVEGENTRLRQYLARLHSQTLCYSKSIEMLGYSIRLLIHYLKFWEVPIPA
;
A
#
# COMPACT_ATOMS: atom_id res chain seq x y z
N MET A 1 6.92 4.83 -3.33
CA MET A 1 5.71 4.29 -2.70
C MET A 1 5.79 2.78 -2.78
N GLY A 2 5.88 2.11 -1.63
CA GLY A 2 5.78 0.64 -1.54
C GLY A 2 4.32 0.24 -1.37
N TRP A 3 3.95 -0.93 -1.87
CA TRP A 3 2.62 -1.52 -1.68
C TRP A 3 2.73 -3.05 -1.67
N VAL A 4 1.74 -3.70 -1.09
CA VAL A 4 1.56 -5.16 -1.11
C VAL A 4 0.07 -5.47 -1.31
N LEU A 5 -0.24 -6.61 -1.91
CA LEU A 5 -1.60 -7.13 -2.02
C LEU A 5 -1.77 -8.28 -1.03
N GLY A 6 -2.85 -8.24 -0.27
CA GLY A 6 -3.23 -9.29 0.66
C GLY A 6 -4.17 -8.76 1.72
N ASP A 7 -4.21 -9.46 2.83
CA ASP A 7 -5.00 -9.12 4.02
C ASP A 7 -4.17 -8.27 5.02
N HIS A 8 -4.74 -8.05 6.21
CA HIS A 8 -4.05 -7.31 7.27
C HIS A 8 -3.23 -8.25 8.19
N SER A 9 -2.74 -9.37 7.67
CA SER A 9 -1.90 -10.32 8.41
C SER A 9 -0.45 -9.86 8.49
N ALA A 10 0.29 -10.44 9.43
CA ALA A 10 1.73 -10.20 9.57
C ALA A 10 2.50 -10.74 8.36
N GLU A 11 2.04 -11.83 7.76
CA GLU A 11 2.60 -12.46 6.56
C GLU A 11 2.53 -11.51 5.36
N THR A 12 1.38 -10.86 5.16
CA THR A 12 1.19 -9.87 4.09
C THR A 12 2.01 -8.60 4.36
N PHE A 13 2.11 -8.15 5.61
CA PHE A 13 2.85 -6.92 5.93
C PHE A 13 4.38 -7.09 5.83
N ARG A 14 4.91 -8.28 6.14
CA ARG A 14 6.36 -8.57 6.13
C ARG A 14 7.10 -8.08 4.87
N PRO A 15 6.71 -8.41 3.62
CA PRO A 15 7.42 -7.94 2.43
C PRO A 15 7.38 -6.42 2.27
N LEU A 16 6.29 -5.76 2.70
CA LEU A 16 6.23 -4.30 2.71
C LEU A 16 7.19 -3.71 3.74
N TRP A 17 7.26 -4.29 4.93
CA TRP A 17 8.19 -3.87 5.97
C TRP A 17 9.65 -4.04 5.55
N GLU A 18 10.00 -5.15 4.94
CA GLU A 18 11.36 -5.39 4.41
C GLU A 18 11.81 -4.30 3.44
N LEU A 19 10.89 -3.72 2.67
CA LEU A 19 11.16 -2.58 1.80
C LEU A 19 11.22 -1.27 2.58
N VAL A 20 10.23 -1.01 3.45
CA VAL A 20 10.11 0.26 4.19
C VAL A 20 11.25 0.47 5.20
N LYS A 21 11.73 -0.59 5.87
CA LYS A 21 12.83 -0.50 6.82
C LYS A 21 14.14 -0.04 6.17
N THR A 22 14.34 -0.34 4.89
CA THR A 22 15.55 0.09 4.14
C THR A 22 15.60 1.59 3.89
N TRP A 23 14.48 2.30 4.05
CA TRP A 23 14.44 3.76 3.88
C TRP A 23 15.13 4.51 5.03
N GLY A 24 15.42 3.85 6.16
CA GLY A 24 16.14 4.47 7.27
C GLY A 24 15.42 5.67 7.88
N CYS A 25 14.09 5.59 8.02
CA CYS A 25 13.29 6.65 8.62
C CYS A 25 13.57 6.76 10.13
N TYR A 26 13.52 7.97 10.68
CA TYR A 26 13.64 8.19 12.12
C TYR A 26 12.43 7.67 12.91
N PHE A 27 11.22 7.82 12.35
CA PHE A 27 9.98 7.34 12.97
C PHE A 27 9.04 6.79 11.91
N TYR A 28 8.22 5.82 12.30
CA TYR A 28 7.20 5.21 11.46
C TYR A 28 5.82 5.54 12.01
N VAL A 29 4.97 6.14 11.17
CA VAL A 29 3.63 6.55 11.57
C VAL A 29 2.59 5.58 11.02
N THR A 30 1.68 5.11 11.87
CA THR A 30 0.63 4.15 11.48
C THR A 30 -0.72 4.44 12.13
N ASP A 31 -1.75 3.69 11.74
CA ASP A 31 -3.09 3.71 12.32
C ASP A 31 -3.24 2.83 13.58
N GLY A 32 -2.17 2.16 14.04
CA GLY A 32 -2.16 1.38 15.28
C GLY A 32 -2.70 -0.04 15.17
N TRP A 33 -2.69 -0.63 13.96
CA TRP A 33 -3.05 -2.03 13.76
C TRP A 33 -2.12 -2.98 14.53
N SER A 34 -2.67 -4.11 15.01
CA SER A 34 -2.00 -5.02 15.95
C SER A 34 -0.77 -5.72 15.39
N VAL A 35 -0.56 -5.72 14.08
CA VAL A 35 0.61 -6.34 13.46
C VAL A 35 1.86 -5.48 13.53
N TYR A 36 1.75 -4.14 13.61
CA TYR A 36 2.92 -3.26 13.53
C TYR A 36 3.92 -3.46 14.68
N PRO A 37 3.51 -3.65 15.95
CA PRO A 37 4.44 -3.92 17.04
C PRO A 37 5.28 -5.19 16.87
N CYS A 38 4.88 -6.12 15.98
CA CYS A 38 5.69 -7.29 15.65
C CYS A 38 6.90 -6.97 14.76
N PHE A 39 6.96 -5.77 14.17
CA PHE A 39 7.96 -5.38 13.17
C PHE A 39 8.68 -4.07 13.50
N ILE A 40 7.97 -3.12 14.12
CA ILE A 40 8.45 -1.78 14.46
C ILE A 40 8.63 -1.72 15.97
N ALA A 41 9.79 -1.24 16.43
CA ALA A 41 10.02 -1.02 17.86
C ALA A 41 9.12 0.11 18.38
N ASP A 42 8.62 -0.02 19.60
CA ASP A 42 7.70 0.96 20.21
C ASP A 42 8.32 2.37 20.30
N GLU A 43 9.64 2.48 20.43
CA GLU A 43 10.38 3.75 20.47
C GLU A 43 10.41 4.50 19.13
N ASP A 44 10.32 3.76 18.02
CA ASP A 44 10.33 4.30 16.65
C ASP A 44 8.91 4.43 16.07
N HIS A 45 7.89 4.00 16.82
CA HIS A 45 6.52 3.86 16.34
C HIS A 45 5.62 4.98 16.87
N ILE A 46 4.99 5.71 15.95
CA ILE A 46 4.01 6.75 16.27
C ILE A 46 2.64 6.31 15.76
N ILE A 47 1.67 6.21 16.67
CA ILE A 47 0.28 5.94 16.31
C ILE A 47 -0.47 7.26 16.19
N SER A 48 -0.89 7.62 14.98
CA SER A 48 -1.65 8.86 14.78
C SER A 48 -2.49 8.83 13.51
N LYS A 49 -3.81 9.02 13.70
CA LYS A 49 -4.76 9.11 12.59
C LYS A 49 -4.56 10.36 11.74
N THR A 50 -4.12 11.48 12.33
CA THR A 50 -3.94 12.76 11.61
C THR A 50 -2.85 12.68 10.55
N TYR A 51 -1.74 12.01 10.85
CA TYR A 51 -0.67 11.80 9.88
C TYR A 51 -1.04 10.74 8.83
N MET A 52 -1.96 9.83 9.16
CA MET A 52 -2.44 8.79 8.24
C MET A 52 -3.40 9.29 7.17
N THR A 53 -3.99 10.49 7.30
CA THR A 53 -4.94 11.05 6.32
C THR A 53 -4.37 11.08 4.89
N ARG A 54 -3.06 11.34 4.73
CA ARG A 54 -2.42 11.29 3.40
C ARG A 54 -2.41 9.88 2.80
N VAL A 55 -2.10 8.87 3.61
CA VAL A 55 -2.06 7.46 3.17
C VAL A 55 -3.48 6.98 2.84
N GLU A 56 -4.45 7.32 3.68
CA GLU A 56 -5.87 7.03 3.44
C GLU A 56 -6.38 7.70 2.16
N GLY A 57 -5.96 8.94 1.91
CA GLY A 57 -6.24 9.68 0.68
C GLY A 57 -5.71 8.97 -0.57
N GLU A 58 -4.44 8.53 -0.53
CA GLU A 58 -3.84 7.79 -1.65
C GLU A 58 -4.55 6.43 -1.88
N ASN A 59 -4.88 5.70 -0.81
CA ASN A 59 -5.66 4.46 -0.91
C ASN A 59 -7.06 4.69 -1.52
N THR A 60 -7.70 5.80 -1.16
CA THR A 60 -9.00 6.20 -1.70
C THR A 60 -8.89 6.57 -3.18
N ARG A 61 -7.86 7.33 -3.57
CA ARG A 61 -7.55 7.66 -4.96
C ARG A 61 -7.34 6.39 -5.79
N LEU A 62 -6.57 5.42 -5.31
CA LEU A 62 -6.38 4.14 -6.01
C LEU A 62 -7.70 3.39 -6.23
N ARG A 63 -8.57 3.35 -5.21
CA ARG A 63 -9.91 2.72 -5.32
C ARG A 63 -10.84 3.43 -6.31
N GLN A 64 -10.70 4.74 -6.49
CA GLN A 64 -11.48 5.50 -7.48
C GLN A 64 -11.07 5.14 -8.92
N TYR A 65 -9.77 4.96 -9.19
CA TYR A 65 -9.30 4.57 -10.52
C TYR A 65 -9.49 3.07 -10.80
N LEU A 66 -9.30 2.23 -9.79
CA LEU A 66 -9.42 0.78 -9.91
C LEU A 66 -10.59 0.30 -9.06
N ALA A 67 -11.79 0.28 -9.65
CA ALA A 67 -13.02 -0.21 -9.00
C ALA A 67 -12.86 -1.62 -8.41
N ARG A 68 -11.96 -2.43 -8.97
CA ARG A 68 -11.60 -3.76 -8.47
C ARG A 68 -10.90 -3.82 -7.11
N LEU A 69 -10.41 -2.69 -6.62
CA LEU A 69 -9.90 -2.54 -5.26
C LEU A 69 -11.01 -2.20 -4.25
N HIS A 70 -12.20 -1.84 -4.73
CA HIS A 70 -13.32 -1.43 -3.87
C HIS A 70 -14.11 -2.62 -3.33
N SER A 71 -14.28 -3.68 -4.11
CA SER A 71 -15.08 -4.84 -3.70
C SER A 71 -14.54 -6.14 -4.28
N GLN A 72 -14.31 -7.10 -3.40
CA GLN A 72 -13.91 -8.46 -3.73
C GLN A 72 -15.05 -9.30 -4.31
N THR A 73 -16.30 -8.84 -4.27
CA THR A 73 -17.47 -9.61 -4.71
C THR A 73 -17.97 -9.21 -6.10
N LEU A 74 -17.97 -7.91 -6.43
CA LEU A 74 -18.60 -7.39 -7.65
C LEU A 74 -17.61 -7.12 -8.79
N CYS A 75 -16.40 -6.69 -8.48
CA CYS A 75 -15.44 -6.27 -9.48
C CYS A 75 -14.07 -6.89 -9.24
N TYR A 76 -13.98 -8.17 -8.89
CA TYR A 76 -12.69 -8.77 -8.57
C TYR A 76 -11.91 -9.22 -9.82
N SER A 77 -10.58 -9.14 -9.76
CA SER A 77 -9.73 -9.84 -10.71
C SER A 77 -9.47 -11.26 -10.22
N LYS A 78 -9.63 -12.25 -11.10
CA LYS A 78 -9.28 -13.65 -10.79
C LYS A 78 -7.77 -13.87 -10.62
N SER A 79 -6.94 -12.95 -11.12
CA SER A 79 -5.48 -13.05 -11.06
C SER A 79 -4.89 -11.92 -10.20
N ILE A 80 -4.22 -12.31 -9.10
CA ILE A 80 -3.47 -11.39 -8.24
C ILE A 80 -2.33 -10.73 -9.02
N GLU A 81 -1.73 -11.45 -9.95
CA GLU A 81 -0.65 -10.94 -10.80
C GLU A 81 -1.14 -9.79 -11.69
N MET A 82 -2.28 -9.96 -12.37
CA MET A 82 -2.90 -8.91 -13.18
C MET A 82 -3.37 -7.73 -12.33
N LEU A 83 -3.85 -8.00 -11.11
CA LEU A 83 -4.17 -6.94 -10.15
C LEU A 83 -2.92 -6.10 -9.85
N GLY A 84 -1.79 -6.76 -9.57
CA GLY A 84 -0.50 -6.13 -9.32
C GLY A 84 0.00 -5.31 -10.51
N TYR A 85 -0.08 -5.84 -11.74
CA TYR A 85 0.35 -5.10 -12.93
C TYR A 85 -0.44 -3.81 -13.13
N SER A 86 -1.77 -3.83 -13.01
CA SER A 86 -2.51 -2.58 -13.23
C SER A 86 -2.43 -1.60 -12.05
N ILE A 87 -2.15 -2.04 -10.82
CA ILE A 87 -1.73 -1.12 -9.74
C ILE A 87 -0.40 -0.48 -10.09
N ARG A 88 0.60 -1.26 -10.50
CA ARG A 88 1.92 -0.75 -10.90
C ARG A 88 1.81 0.25 -12.05
N LEU A 89 1.01 -0.07 -13.07
CA LEU A 89 0.74 0.81 -14.20
C LEU A 89 0.06 2.11 -13.74
N LEU A 90 -0.96 2.02 -12.88
CA LEU A 90 -1.64 3.19 -12.34
C LEU A 90 -0.68 4.07 -11.53
N ILE A 91 0.12 3.49 -10.64
CA ILE A 91 1.11 4.24 -9.85
C ILE A 91 2.11 4.96 -10.77
N HIS A 92 2.56 4.30 -11.85
CA HIS A 92 3.42 4.93 -12.85
C HIS A 92 2.70 6.11 -13.52
N TYR A 93 1.48 5.91 -14.00
CA TYR A 93 0.67 6.95 -14.62
C TYR A 93 0.42 8.14 -13.68
N LEU A 94 0.07 7.90 -12.41
CA LEU A 94 -0.17 8.99 -11.44
C LEU A 94 1.12 9.75 -11.07
N LYS A 95 2.29 9.13 -11.23
CA LYS A 95 3.60 9.74 -10.95
C LYS A 95 4.15 10.52 -12.14
N PHE A 96 4.02 9.99 -13.35
CA PHE A 96 4.66 10.54 -14.55
C PHE A 96 3.69 11.16 -15.55
N TRP A 97 2.37 10.97 -15.36
CA TRP A 97 1.31 11.37 -16.31
C TRP A 97 1.46 10.77 -17.70
N GLU A 98 2.15 9.65 -17.81
CA GLU A 98 2.43 8.94 -19.05
C GLU A 98 2.11 7.45 -18.90
N VAL A 99 1.71 6.82 -20.00
CA VAL A 99 1.51 5.38 -20.08
C VAL A 99 2.71 4.78 -20.81
N PRO A 100 3.49 3.89 -20.17
CA PRO A 100 4.63 3.27 -20.81
C PRO A 100 4.12 2.33 -21.92
N ILE A 101 4.41 2.69 -23.17
CA ILE A 101 4.09 1.88 -24.35
C ILE A 101 5.32 0.98 -24.60
N PRO A 102 5.17 -0.35 -24.60
CA PRO A 102 6.27 -1.24 -24.99
C PRO A 102 6.73 -0.91 -26.41
N ALA A 103 8.04 -0.83 -26.62
CA ALA A 103 8.64 -0.68 -27.93
C ALA A 103 8.48 -1.95 -28.77
#